data_AF-A0A3D8YK26-F1
#
_entry.id   AF-A0A3D8YK26-F1
#
_cell.length_a   1.000
_cell.length_b   1.000
_cell.length_c   1.000
_cell.angle_alpha   90.00
_cell.angle_beta   90.00
_cell.angle_gamma   90.00
#
_symmetry.space_group_name_H-M   'P 1'
#
loop_
_entity.id
_entity.type
_entity.pdbx_description
1 polymer ?
#
loop_
_entity_poly.entity_id
_entity_poly.type
_entity_poly.pdbx_seq_one_letter_code
_entity_poly.pdbx_strand_id
1 'polypeptide(L)'
;MEGQQRRVRRIPGGTTVGIEQGCMSERWASEVAPEDGTVTVTPPADATPGTSVDIPVKVTYPDGSSEETPVKVTVDTPDSGNHDPGYEEGHTKPNVPVEVPQTKDPNVPPGTTFEIPPAGIPEGWTAEVDPDDGTVTVTPPADATPGTSVDIPVKVTYPDGSSEETPVKVTVDTPDSGNHDPGYEEGHTKPNVPVEVPQTKDPNVPPGTTFEIPPAGIPEGWTAEVDPDNGTVTVTPPADATPGTT
;
A
#
# COMPACT_ATOMS: atom_id res chain seq x y z
N MET A 1 -6.54 8.06 22.83
CA MET A 1 -6.62 9.14 23.84
C MET A 1 -6.27 8.60 25.23
N GLU A 2 -4.98 8.59 25.57
CA GLU A 2 -4.53 8.28 26.93
C GLU A 2 -4.45 9.59 27.70
N GLY A 3 -5.23 9.72 28.79
CA GLY A 3 -5.31 10.95 29.56
C GLY A 3 -3.92 11.38 30.06
N GLN A 4 -3.63 12.68 29.98
CA GLN A 4 -2.36 13.23 30.46
C GLN A 4 -2.25 13.02 31.99
N GLN A 5 -1.57 11.94 32.41
CA GLN A 5 -1.39 11.59 33.82
C GLN A 5 -0.37 12.54 34.47
N ARG A 6 -0.84 13.54 35.19
CA ARG A 6 0.02 14.30 36.11
C ARG A 6 -0.06 13.68 37.50
N ARG A 7 0.98 12.92 37.88
CA ARG A 7 1.15 12.45 39.27
C ARG A 7 1.28 13.64 40.21
N VAL A 8 0.29 13.85 41.06
CA VAL A 8 0.41 14.75 42.21
C VAL A 8 1.45 14.14 43.14
N ARG A 9 2.50 14.93 43.44
CA ARG A 9 3.61 14.57 44.32
C ARG A 9 3.08 14.06 45.67
N ARG A 10 3.61 12.94 46.18
CA ARG A 10 3.27 12.24 47.45
C ARG A 10 2.32 13.02 48.37
N ILE A 11 1.06 12.60 48.41
CA ILE A 11 0.02 13.18 49.26
C ILE A 11 0.11 12.55 50.67
N PRO A 12 0.01 13.32 51.77
CA PRO A 12 -0.09 12.77 53.12
C PRO A 12 -1.27 11.80 53.27
N GLY A 13 -1.13 10.77 54.12
CA GLY A 13 -2.20 9.81 54.36
C GLY A 13 -3.46 10.50 54.92
N GLY A 14 -4.62 10.23 54.31
CA GLY A 14 -5.92 10.80 54.69
C GLY A 14 -6.32 12.08 53.93
N THR A 15 -5.51 12.57 52.99
CA THR A 15 -5.89 13.66 52.09
C THR A 15 -6.80 13.16 50.97
N THR A 16 -7.89 13.88 50.70
CA THR A 16 -8.81 13.59 49.58
C THR A 16 -8.69 14.65 48.49
N VAL A 17 -8.73 14.22 47.23
CA VAL A 17 -8.66 15.09 46.04
C VAL A 17 -10.02 15.06 45.33
N GLY A 18 -10.51 16.22 44.89
CA GLY A 18 -11.74 16.34 44.11
C GLY A 18 -11.66 17.41 43.03
N ILE A 19 -12.49 17.27 41.98
CA ILE A 19 -12.64 18.27 40.92
C ILE A 19 -14.02 18.90 41.06
N GLU A 20 -14.10 20.23 41.10
CA GLU A 20 -15.39 20.91 41.11
C GLU A 20 -16.00 20.92 39.69
N GLN A 21 -16.99 20.06 39.47
CA GLN A 21 -17.65 19.90 38.16
C GLN A 21 -18.31 21.18 37.63
N GLY A 22 -18.59 22.16 38.49
CA GLY A 22 -19.24 23.43 38.12
C GLY A 22 -18.34 24.45 37.40
N CYS A 23 -17.01 24.22 37.35
CA CYS A 23 -16.06 25.14 36.72
C CYS A 23 -15.50 24.60 35.39
N MET A 24 -15.77 23.33 35.07
CA MET A 24 -15.43 22.74 33.79
C MET A 24 -16.44 23.21 32.74
N SER A 25 -15.98 23.57 31.53
CA SER A 25 -16.92 23.63 30.41
C SER A 25 -17.60 22.26 30.30
N GLU A 26 -18.92 22.21 30.12
CA GLU A 26 -19.78 21.00 30.15
C GLU A 26 -19.35 19.87 29.18
N ARG A 27 -18.29 20.09 28.38
CA ARG A 27 -17.76 19.15 27.38
C ARG A 27 -16.50 18.41 27.77
N TRP A 28 -15.82 18.79 28.86
CA TRP A 28 -14.61 18.10 29.31
C TRP A 28 -14.98 17.13 30.42
N ALA A 29 -14.76 15.83 30.19
CA ALA A 29 -14.99 14.81 31.20
C ALA A 29 -13.80 14.76 32.18
N SER A 30 -14.09 14.54 33.46
CA SER A 30 -13.05 14.41 34.48
C SER A 30 -13.42 13.39 35.54
N GLU A 31 -12.43 12.62 35.99
CA GLU A 31 -12.57 11.60 37.03
C GLU A 31 -11.39 11.69 38.00
N VAL A 32 -11.63 11.44 39.29
CA VAL A 32 -10.57 11.33 40.30
C VAL A 32 -10.57 9.91 40.85
N ALA A 33 -9.45 9.22 40.70
CA ALA A 33 -9.28 7.90 41.27
C ALA A 33 -9.27 7.98 42.81
N PRO A 34 -10.15 7.25 43.52
CA PRO A 34 -10.33 7.39 44.96
C PRO A 34 -9.15 6.87 45.80
N GLU A 35 -8.29 6.05 45.20
CA GLU A 35 -7.22 5.32 45.90
C GLU A 35 -5.90 6.13 45.98
N ASP A 36 -5.61 6.98 44.99
CA ASP A 36 -4.32 7.67 44.85
C ASP A 36 -4.43 9.16 44.48
N GLY A 37 -5.64 9.68 44.27
CA GLY A 37 -5.87 11.07 43.89
C GLY A 37 -5.46 11.40 42.46
N THR A 38 -5.27 10.40 41.59
CA THR A 38 -5.00 10.60 40.17
C THR A 38 -6.20 11.29 39.52
N VAL A 39 -5.95 12.43 38.87
CA VAL A 39 -6.93 13.20 38.10
C VAL A 39 -6.81 12.81 36.63
N THR A 40 -7.87 12.26 36.06
CA THR A 40 -7.98 11.99 34.62
C THR A 40 -8.90 13.02 33.99
N VAL A 41 -8.44 13.59 32.88
CA VAL A 41 -9.16 14.62 32.13
C VAL A 41 -9.18 14.19 30.68
N THR A 42 -10.37 14.17 30.09
CA THR A 42 -10.57 13.79 28.69
C THR A 42 -11.12 15.00 27.93
N PRO A 43 -10.37 15.53 26.95
CA PRO A 43 -10.89 16.57 26.07
C PRO A 43 -12.04 16.03 25.21
N PRO A 44 -12.95 16.89 24.75
CA PRO A 44 -13.95 16.46 23.79
C PRO A 44 -13.28 16.06 22.45
N ALA A 45 -13.88 15.13 21.72
CA ALA A 45 -13.29 14.58 20.49
C ALA A 45 -13.08 15.63 19.39
N ASP A 46 -13.81 16.74 19.43
CA ASP A 46 -13.71 17.88 18.52
C ASP A 46 -12.84 19.02 19.07
N ALA A 47 -12.10 18.80 20.17
CA ALA A 47 -11.24 19.82 20.74
C ALA A 47 -10.15 20.24 19.74
N THR A 48 -10.02 21.55 19.54
CA THR A 48 -8.98 22.10 18.66
C THR A 48 -7.60 21.93 19.31
N PRO A 49 -6.58 21.40 18.60
CA PRO A 49 -5.22 21.35 19.08
C PRO A 49 -4.72 22.73 19.57
N GLY A 50 -3.96 22.73 20.66
CA GLY A 50 -3.50 23.93 21.36
C GLY A 50 -4.53 24.55 22.32
N THR A 51 -5.78 24.08 22.35
CA THR A 51 -6.77 24.52 23.35
C THR A 51 -6.30 24.12 24.73
N SER A 52 -6.27 25.08 25.67
CA SER A 52 -5.93 24.80 27.06
C SER A 52 -7.06 25.18 28.00
N VAL A 53 -7.28 24.35 29.01
CA VAL A 53 -8.22 24.60 30.11
C VAL A 53 -7.49 24.50 31.45
N ASP A 54 -7.80 25.41 32.36
CA ASP A 54 -7.33 25.36 33.75
C ASP A 54 -8.42 24.70 34.59
N ILE A 55 -8.10 23.57 35.20
CA ILE A 55 -9.03 22.72 35.93
C ILE A 55 -8.77 22.89 37.43
N PRO A 56 -9.69 23.50 38.20
CA PRO A 56 -9.49 23.64 39.63
C PRO A 56 -9.58 22.28 40.33
N VAL A 57 -8.52 21.92 41.05
CA VAL A 57 -8.45 20.73 41.88
C VAL A 57 -8.49 21.15 43.34
N LYS A 58 -9.49 20.67 44.07
CA LYS A 58 -9.64 20.90 45.50
C LYS A 58 -8.96 19.79 46.28
N VAL A 59 -8.01 20.18 47.11
CA VAL A 59 -7.28 19.30 48.03
C VAL A 59 -7.84 19.52 49.42
N THR A 60 -8.31 18.47 50.09
CA THR A 60 -8.83 18.53 51.46
C THR A 60 -7.94 17.71 52.39
N TYR A 61 -7.44 18.34 53.45
CA TYR A 61 -6.52 17.76 54.42
C TYR A 61 -7.27 17.05 55.56
N PRO A 62 -6.61 16.14 56.30
CA PRO A 62 -7.23 15.42 57.42
C PRO A 62 -7.75 16.33 58.55
N ASP A 63 -7.22 17.54 58.69
CA ASP A 63 -7.66 18.54 59.66
C ASP A 63 -8.92 19.32 59.20
N GLY A 64 -9.45 19.00 58.03
CA GLY A 64 -10.62 19.64 57.43
C GLY A 64 -10.31 20.94 56.69
N SER A 65 -9.05 21.38 56.64
CA SER A 65 -8.64 22.51 55.80
C SER A 65 -8.63 22.09 54.32
N SER A 66 -8.77 23.07 53.41
CA SER A 66 -8.73 22.82 51.97
C SER A 66 -7.99 23.90 51.21
N GLU A 67 -7.41 23.51 50.08
CA GLU A 67 -6.73 24.38 49.12
C GLU A 67 -7.22 24.06 47.70
N GLU A 68 -7.25 25.07 46.81
CA GLU A 68 -7.59 24.89 45.40
C GLU A 68 -6.37 25.22 44.54
N THR A 69 -6.01 24.30 43.65
CA THR A 69 -4.89 24.47 42.73
C THR A 69 -5.32 24.15 41.30
N PRO A 70 -5.04 25.01 40.31
CA PRO A 70 -5.41 24.74 38.93
C PRO A 70 -4.42 23.76 38.29
N VAL A 71 -4.96 22.78 37.56
CA VAL A 71 -4.21 21.93 36.64
C VAL A 71 -4.48 22.41 35.23
N LYS A 72 -3.44 22.90 34.55
CA LYS A 72 -3.51 23.27 33.14
C LYS A 72 -3.39 22.02 32.26
N VAL A 73 -4.40 21.78 31.44
CA VAL A 73 -4.41 20.73 30.40
C VAL A 73 -4.44 21.40 29.04
N THR A 74 -3.59 20.96 28.11
CA THR A 74 -3.56 21.43 26.73
C THR A 74 -3.81 20.24 25.82
N VAL A 75 -4.62 20.44 24.77
CA VAL A 75 -4.83 19.44 23.72
C VAL A 75 -3.65 19.47 22.76
N ASP A 76 -2.99 18.34 22.58
CA ASP A 76 -1.90 18.21 21.60
C ASP A 76 -2.46 17.98 20.18
N THR A 77 -1.64 18.23 19.16
CA THR A 77 -1.97 17.87 17.77
C THR A 77 -1.99 16.35 17.64
N PRO A 78 -3.03 15.73 17.06
CA PRO A 78 -3.06 14.29 16.82
C PRO A 78 -1.92 13.87 15.89
N ASP A 79 -1.50 12.61 15.96
CA ASP A 79 -0.42 12.08 15.14
C ASP A 79 -0.72 12.22 13.64
N SER A 80 -1.98 12.04 13.22
CA SER A 80 -2.43 12.29 11.84
C SER A 80 -2.29 13.73 11.35
N GLY A 81 -2.00 14.68 12.23
CA GLY A 81 -1.68 16.07 11.88
C GLY A 81 -0.18 16.38 11.87
N ASN A 82 0.64 15.45 12.37
CA ASN A 82 2.10 15.57 12.46
C ASN A 82 2.82 14.68 11.44
N HIS A 83 2.13 13.70 10.87
CA HIS A 83 2.62 12.75 9.90
C HIS A 83 1.95 12.94 8.54
N ASP A 84 2.63 12.51 7.47
CA ASP A 84 2.13 12.62 6.09
C ASP A 84 2.63 11.42 5.25
N PRO A 85 2.11 10.22 5.53
CA PRO A 85 2.50 9.02 4.81
C PRO A 85 2.06 9.06 3.36
N GLY A 86 2.88 8.48 2.48
CA GLY A 86 2.60 8.50 1.06
C GLY A 86 3.52 7.61 0.24
N TYR A 87 3.14 7.47 -1.01
CA TYR A 87 3.65 6.49 -1.95
C TYR A 87 4.10 7.17 -3.24
N GLU A 88 5.14 6.63 -3.86
CA GLU A 88 5.48 6.96 -5.24
C GLU A 88 4.55 6.21 -6.21
N GLU A 89 4.46 6.67 -7.46
CA GLU A 89 3.65 6.00 -8.47
C GLU A 89 4.24 4.63 -8.84
N GLY A 90 3.41 3.59 -8.74
CA GLY A 90 3.73 2.24 -9.18
C GLY A 90 3.50 2.05 -10.68
N HIS A 91 4.34 1.26 -11.32
CA HIS A 91 4.24 0.91 -12.74
C HIS A 91 4.31 -0.60 -12.91
N THR A 92 3.38 -1.17 -13.67
CA THR A 92 3.36 -2.61 -13.93
C THR A 92 2.62 -2.96 -15.21
N LYS A 93 2.74 -4.22 -15.65
CA LYS A 93 2.03 -4.75 -16.83
C LYS A 93 0.74 -5.46 -16.40
N PRO A 94 -0.19 -5.73 -17.34
CA PRO A 94 -1.37 -6.54 -17.05
C PRO A 94 -1.00 -7.87 -16.39
N ASN A 95 -1.73 -8.26 -15.34
CA ASN A 95 -1.52 -9.51 -14.58
C ASN A 95 -0.13 -9.66 -13.92
N VAL A 96 0.65 -8.58 -13.81
CA VAL A 96 1.94 -8.56 -13.10
C VAL A 96 1.79 -7.75 -11.80
N PRO A 97 2.08 -8.34 -10.63
CA PRO A 97 2.03 -7.59 -9.37
C PRO A 97 3.17 -6.58 -9.29
N VAL A 98 2.92 -5.45 -8.62
CA VAL A 98 3.94 -4.47 -8.24
C VAL A 98 3.82 -4.14 -6.76
N GLU A 99 4.96 -4.05 -6.10
CA GLU A 99 5.08 -3.58 -4.71
C GLU A 99 5.39 -2.09 -4.72
N VAL A 100 4.61 -1.32 -3.97
CA VAL A 100 4.75 0.13 -3.81
C VAL A 100 4.94 0.41 -2.32
N PRO A 101 6.20 0.62 -1.87
CA PRO A 101 6.48 0.90 -0.48
C PRO A 101 6.01 2.30 -0.09
N GLN A 102 5.68 2.48 1.19
CA GLN A 102 5.52 3.79 1.79
C GLN A 102 6.89 4.47 1.85
N THR A 103 7.01 5.69 1.31
CA THR A 103 8.32 6.38 1.18
C THR A 103 8.32 7.82 1.67
N LYS A 104 7.16 8.48 1.71
CA LYS A 104 7.08 9.92 1.98
C LYS A 104 7.35 10.27 3.45
N ASP A 105 6.87 9.43 4.37
CA ASP A 105 7.13 9.56 5.82
C ASP A 105 7.52 8.20 6.42
N PRO A 106 8.80 7.80 6.33
CA PRO A 106 9.22 6.46 6.74
C PRO A 106 9.30 6.28 8.27
N ASN A 107 9.06 7.34 9.07
CA ASN A 107 9.22 7.31 10.53
C ASN A 107 7.88 7.58 11.23
N VAL A 108 6.82 6.90 10.81
CA VAL A 108 5.55 6.89 11.54
C VAL A 108 5.71 6.26 12.93
N PRO A 109 4.88 6.63 13.93
CA PRO A 109 4.98 6.11 15.27
C PRO A 109 4.84 4.57 15.32
N PRO A 110 5.57 3.87 16.22
CA PRO A 110 5.40 2.43 16.40
C PRO A 110 3.96 2.09 16.82
N GLY A 111 3.37 1.07 16.17
CA GLY A 111 1.96 0.69 16.38
C GLY A 111 0.99 1.40 15.44
N THR A 112 1.49 2.23 14.51
CA THR A 112 0.72 2.65 13.33
C THR A 112 0.37 1.41 12.50
N THR A 113 -0.86 1.36 11.99
CA THR A 113 -1.35 0.26 11.15
C THR A 113 -1.90 0.75 9.82
N PHE A 114 -1.75 -0.05 8.78
CA PHE A 114 -2.21 0.24 7.43
C PHE A 114 -3.33 -0.73 6.99
N GLU A 115 -4.35 -0.20 6.31
CA GLU A 115 -5.48 -0.98 5.79
C GLU A 115 -5.93 -0.43 4.43
N ILE A 116 -6.29 -1.30 3.49
CA ILE A 116 -6.99 -0.92 2.26
C ILE A 116 -8.48 -1.19 2.45
N PRO A 117 -9.35 -0.17 2.46
CA PRO A 117 -10.79 -0.38 2.47
C PRO A 117 -11.23 -1.20 1.24
N PRO A 118 -12.00 -2.29 1.39
CA PRO A 118 -12.38 -3.14 0.25
C PRO A 118 -13.13 -2.40 -0.87
N ALA A 119 -13.89 -1.35 -0.51
CA ALA A 119 -14.60 -0.50 -1.47
C ALA A 119 -13.68 0.41 -2.30
N GLY A 120 -12.41 0.52 -1.91
CA GLY A 120 -11.38 1.32 -2.59
C GLY A 120 -10.64 0.57 -3.70
N ILE A 121 -10.87 -0.73 -3.87
CA ILE A 121 -10.23 -1.54 -4.91
C ILE A 121 -11.12 -1.53 -6.16
N PRO A 122 -10.62 -1.04 -7.31
CA PRO A 122 -11.38 -1.06 -8.56
C PRO A 122 -11.73 -2.49 -9.03
N GLU A 123 -12.82 -2.63 -9.79
CA GLU A 123 -13.25 -3.92 -10.31
C GLU A 123 -12.15 -4.59 -11.17
N GLY A 124 -11.89 -5.87 -10.92
CA GLY A 124 -10.86 -6.66 -11.62
C GLY A 124 -9.43 -6.43 -11.12
N TRP A 125 -9.19 -5.43 -10.29
CA TRP A 125 -7.91 -5.22 -9.64
C TRP A 125 -7.82 -6.02 -8.33
N THR A 126 -6.60 -6.34 -7.92
CA THR A 126 -6.32 -6.84 -6.58
C THR A 126 -5.29 -5.94 -5.91
N ALA A 127 -5.48 -5.69 -4.62
CA ALA A 127 -4.58 -4.87 -3.83
C ALA A 127 -4.53 -5.40 -2.39
N GLU A 128 -3.33 -5.50 -1.84
CA GLU A 128 -3.06 -5.89 -0.47
C GLU A 128 -2.05 -4.90 0.14
N VAL A 129 -2.14 -4.66 1.44
CA VAL A 129 -1.19 -3.80 2.15
C VAL A 129 -0.58 -4.57 3.32
N ASP A 130 0.72 -4.43 3.51
CA ASP A 130 1.38 -4.88 4.72
C ASP A 130 0.93 -3.97 5.90
N PRO A 131 0.29 -4.52 6.94
CA PRO A 131 -0.28 -3.71 8.01
C PRO A 131 0.78 -3.05 8.90
N ASP A 132 2.04 -3.48 8.85
CA ASP A 132 3.13 -3.01 9.71
C ASP A 132 3.98 -1.94 9.03
N ASP A 133 4.33 -2.11 7.75
CA ASP A 133 5.17 -1.16 7.00
C ASP A 133 4.45 -0.33 5.92
N GLY A 134 3.19 -0.71 5.61
CA GLY A 134 2.36 0.00 4.64
C GLY A 134 2.69 -0.32 3.18
N THR A 135 3.58 -1.25 2.88
CA THR A 135 3.88 -1.65 1.49
C THR A 135 2.64 -2.20 0.82
N VAL A 136 2.28 -1.62 -0.33
CA VAL A 136 1.08 -2.02 -1.09
C VAL A 136 1.46 -2.87 -2.29
N THR A 137 0.90 -4.07 -2.39
CA THR A 137 1.01 -4.93 -3.56
C THR A 137 -0.24 -4.78 -4.42
N VAL A 138 -0.09 -4.40 -5.69
CA VAL A 138 -1.20 -4.20 -6.63
C VAL A 138 -1.02 -5.05 -7.87
N THR A 139 -2.08 -5.73 -8.30
CA THR A 139 -2.10 -6.47 -9.58
C THR A 139 -3.26 -5.98 -10.46
N PRO A 140 -2.98 -5.45 -11.66
CA PRO A 140 -4.02 -5.13 -12.64
C PRO A 140 -4.62 -6.40 -13.26
N PRO A 141 -5.86 -6.33 -13.78
CA PRO A 141 -6.45 -7.44 -14.53
C PRO A 141 -5.68 -7.74 -15.81
N ALA A 142 -5.84 -8.96 -16.34
CA ALA A 142 -5.12 -9.41 -17.54
C ALA A 142 -5.50 -8.65 -18.82
N ASP A 143 -6.72 -8.11 -18.88
CA ASP A 143 -7.24 -7.29 -19.98
C ASP A 143 -7.11 -5.79 -19.71
N ALA A 144 -6.33 -5.39 -18.69
CA ALA A 144 -6.08 -3.99 -18.39
C ALA A 144 -5.51 -3.26 -19.62
N THR A 145 -6.11 -2.12 -19.95
CA THR A 145 -5.67 -1.29 -21.07
C THR A 145 -4.40 -0.53 -20.69
N PRO A 146 -3.32 -0.58 -21.50
CA PRO A 146 -2.12 0.22 -21.27
C PRO A 146 -2.43 1.71 -21.14
N GLY A 147 -1.78 2.38 -20.20
CA GLY A 147 -2.03 3.77 -19.81
C GLY A 147 -3.18 3.96 -18.83
N THR A 148 -3.88 2.89 -18.41
CA THR A 148 -4.86 2.99 -17.33
C THR A 148 -4.15 3.23 -16.01
N SER A 149 -4.62 4.23 -15.25
CA SER A 149 -4.15 4.50 -13.89
C SER A 149 -5.31 4.34 -12.90
N VAL A 150 -5.02 3.82 -11.72
CA VAL A 150 -5.96 3.74 -10.60
C VAL A 150 -5.33 4.29 -9.33
N ASP A 151 -6.17 4.88 -8.47
CA ASP A 151 -5.81 5.33 -7.14
C ASP A 151 -6.46 4.39 -6.11
N ILE A 152 -5.64 3.71 -5.30
CA ILE A 152 -6.09 2.78 -4.26
C ILE A 152 -5.90 3.47 -2.90
N PRO A 153 -6.97 3.69 -2.12
CA PRO A 153 -6.85 4.36 -0.83
C PRO A 153 -6.21 3.43 0.21
N VAL A 154 -5.27 3.97 0.97
CA VAL A 154 -4.70 3.34 2.15
C VAL A 154 -5.07 4.17 3.37
N LYS A 155 -5.77 3.54 4.31
CA LYS A 155 -6.09 4.11 5.61
C LYS A 155 -4.93 3.85 6.57
N VAL A 156 -4.43 4.92 7.17
CA VAL A 156 -3.37 4.88 8.19
C VAL A 156 -4.00 5.20 9.53
N THR A 157 -3.81 4.32 10.52
CA THR A 157 -4.34 4.51 11.88
C THR A 157 -3.18 4.55 12.87
N TYR A 158 -3.11 5.64 13.65
CA TYR A 158 -2.04 5.90 14.61
C TYR A 158 -2.36 5.35 16.01
N PRO A 159 -1.35 5.15 16.87
CA PRO A 159 -1.55 4.68 18.25
C PRO A 159 -2.44 5.58 19.12
N ASP A 160 -2.47 6.89 18.84
CA ASP A 160 -3.33 7.84 19.56
C ASP A 160 -4.83 7.69 19.21
N GLY A 161 -5.13 6.92 18.16
CA GLY A 161 -6.45 6.65 17.59
C GLY A 161 -6.84 7.58 16.44
N SER A 162 -5.99 8.55 16.09
CA SER A 162 -6.17 9.37 14.89
C SER A 162 -5.91 8.56 13.63
N SER A 163 -6.44 9.02 12.50
CA SER A 163 -6.29 8.33 11.22
C SER A 163 -6.37 9.29 10.04
N GLU A 164 -5.77 8.91 8.94
CA GLU A 164 -5.86 9.59 7.65
C GLU A 164 -5.93 8.59 6.49
N GLU A 165 -6.21 9.10 5.29
CA GLU A 165 -6.22 8.31 4.06
C GLU A 165 -5.25 8.92 3.05
N THR A 166 -4.43 8.07 2.44
CA THR A 166 -3.46 8.46 1.42
C THR A 166 -3.55 7.50 0.22
N PRO A 167 -3.58 7.98 -1.03
CA PRO A 167 -3.75 7.12 -2.20
C PRO A 167 -2.43 6.53 -2.70
N VAL A 168 -2.48 5.30 -3.19
CA VAL A 168 -1.44 4.67 -4.01
C VAL A 168 -1.87 4.72 -5.46
N LYS A 169 -1.09 5.39 -6.30
CA LYS A 169 -1.34 5.44 -7.73
C LYS A 169 -0.57 4.34 -8.45
N VAL A 170 -1.27 3.53 -9.26
CA VAL A 170 -0.63 2.51 -10.11
C VAL A 170 -1.06 2.70 -11.56
N THR A 171 -0.07 2.69 -12.46
CA THR A 171 -0.26 2.82 -13.91
C THR A 171 0.13 1.53 -14.63
N VAL A 172 -0.71 1.13 -15.58
CA VAL A 172 -0.50 -0.05 -16.42
C VAL A 172 0.37 0.32 -17.63
N ASP A 173 1.53 -0.27 -17.74
CA ASP A 173 2.45 -0.14 -18.87
C ASP A 173 2.03 -1.06 -20.03
N THR A 174 2.52 -0.73 -21.22
CA THR A 174 2.35 -1.58 -22.41
C THR A 174 3.06 -2.92 -22.21
N PRO A 175 2.38 -4.07 -22.46
CA PRO A 175 3.04 -5.37 -22.43
C PRO A 175 4.07 -5.47 -23.56
N ASP A 176 5.06 -6.37 -23.41
CA ASP A 176 6.15 -6.50 -24.39
C ASP A 176 5.63 -6.84 -25.80
N SER A 177 4.55 -7.62 -25.90
CA SER A 177 3.91 -7.94 -27.17
C SER A 177 3.35 -6.73 -27.93
N GLY A 178 3.13 -5.60 -27.25
CA GLY A 178 2.74 -4.33 -27.87
C GLY A 178 3.93 -3.46 -28.27
N ASN A 179 5.12 -3.76 -27.74
CA ASN A 179 6.36 -3.01 -28.01
C ASN A 179 7.30 -3.72 -29.00
N HIS A 180 7.08 -5.02 -29.26
CA HIS A 180 7.93 -5.86 -30.09
C HIS A 180 7.15 -6.49 -31.25
N ASP A 181 7.78 -6.58 -32.42
CA ASP A 181 7.21 -7.17 -33.64
C ASP A 181 8.18 -8.20 -34.26
N PRO A 182 8.37 -9.36 -33.62
CA PRO A 182 9.26 -10.38 -34.15
C PRO A 182 8.70 -10.99 -35.43
N GLY A 183 9.56 -11.30 -36.38
CA GLY A 183 9.12 -11.92 -37.63
C GLY A 183 10.22 -12.60 -38.42
N TYR A 184 9.79 -13.40 -39.39
CA TYR A 184 10.61 -14.25 -40.24
C TYR A 184 10.42 -13.83 -41.71
N GLU A 185 11.48 -13.94 -42.49
CA GLU A 185 11.41 -13.81 -43.95
C GLU A 185 11.15 -15.18 -44.60
N GLU A 186 10.78 -15.16 -45.89
CA GLU A 186 10.54 -16.40 -46.63
C GLU A 186 11.83 -17.22 -46.80
N GLY A 187 11.78 -18.48 -46.37
CA GLY A 187 12.80 -19.48 -46.67
C GLY A 187 12.52 -20.21 -47.98
N HIS A 188 13.57 -20.58 -48.72
CA HIS A 188 13.44 -21.40 -49.92
C HIS A 188 14.37 -22.60 -49.84
N THR A 189 13.82 -23.79 -50.09
CA THR A 189 14.60 -25.04 -50.09
C THR A 189 14.07 -26.03 -51.12
N LYS A 190 14.76 -27.18 -51.24
CA LYS A 190 14.39 -28.31 -52.09
C LYS A 190 13.83 -29.45 -51.23
N PRO A 191 13.10 -30.42 -51.83
CA PRO A 191 12.65 -31.62 -51.12
C PRO A 191 13.80 -32.29 -50.36
N ASN A 192 13.54 -32.66 -49.10
CA ASN A 192 14.50 -33.31 -48.21
C ASN A 192 15.80 -32.51 -47.92
N VAL A 193 15.79 -31.20 -48.13
CA VAL A 193 16.89 -30.29 -47.76
C VAL A 193 16.41 -29.33 -46.68
N PRO A 194 17.04 -29.32 -45.48
CA PRO A 194 16.68 -28.37 -44.43
C PRO A 194 17.04 -26.94 -44.84
N VAL A 195 16.25 -25.98 -44.39
CA VAL A 195 16.56 -24.54 -44.45
C VAL A 195 16.39 -23.91 -43.08
N GLU A 196 17.35 -23.06 -42.74
CA GLU A 196 17.30 -22.22 -41.55
C GLU A 196 16.73 -20.85 -41.92
N VAL A 197 15.69 -20.45 -41.20
CA VAL A 197 15.02 -19.17 -41.35
C VAL A 197 15.19 -18.41 -40.04
N PRO A 198 16.15 -17.48 -39.95
CA PRO A 198 16.35 -16.69 -38.75
C PRO A 198 15.20 -15.71 -38.55
N GLN A 199 15.00 -15.32 -37.29
CA GLN A 199 14.17 -14.16 -36.95
C GLN A 199 14.91 -12.88 -37.42
N THR A 200 14.23 -11.97 -38.10
CA THR A 200 14.88 -10.80 -38.74
C THR A 200 14.24 -9.44 -38.47
N LYS A 201 12.93 -9.36 -38.18
CA LYS A 201 12.25 -8.04 -38.07
C LYS A 201 12.58 -7.28 -36.80
N ASP A 202 12.54 -7.94 -35.66
CA ASP A 202 12.89 -7.38 -34.36
C ASP A 202 13.86 -8.32 -33.64
N PRO A 203 15.17 -8.24 -33.95
CA PRO A 203 16.15 -9.19 -33.43
C PRO A 203 16.43 -9.03 -31.93
N ASN A 204 15.93 -7.96 -31.29
CA ASN A 204 16.21 -7.65 -29.88
C ASN A 204 14.95 -7.79 -29.03
N VAL A 205 14.35 -8.98 -29.03
CA VAL A 205 13.25 -9.31 -28.11
C VAL A 205 13.74 -9.39 -26.66
N PRO A 206 12.86 -9.18 -25.66
CA PRO A 206 13.25 -9.18 -24.25
C PRO A 206 13.88 -10.50 -23.78
N PRO A 207 14.83 -10.46 -22.84
CA PRO A 207 15.39 -11.67 -22.22
C PRO A 207 14.30 -12.57 -21.63
N GLY A 208 14.44 -13.89 -21.81
CA GLY A 208 13.46 -14.87 -21.35
C GLY A 208 12.28 -15.09 -22.32
N THR A 209 12.28 -14.43 -23.48
CA THR A 209 11.39 -14.78 -24.59
C THR A 209 11.62 -16.23 -24.99
N THR A 210 10.55 -16.98 -25.22
CA THR A 210 10.60 -18.37 -25.68
C THR A 210 9.95 -18.47 -27.05
N PHE A 211 10.45 -19.40 -27.86
CA PHE A 211 9.94 -19.66 -29.21
C PHE A 211 9.38 -21.08 -29.28
N GLU A 212 8.18 -21.21 -29.83
CA GLU A 212 7.51 -22.49 -30.02
C GLU A 212 6.86 -22.53 -31.40
N ILE A 213 6.90 -23.71 -32.04
CA ILE A 213 6.13 -23.98 -33.25
C ILE A 213 4.87 -24.77 -32.83
N PRO A 214 3.66 -24.22 -32.99
CA PRO A 214 2.44 -24.96 -32.72
C PRO A 214 2.37 -26.23 -33.60
N PRO A 215 2.19 -27.44 -33.02
CA PRO A 215 2.19 -28.69 -33.79
C PRO A 215 1.15 -28.74 -34.91
N ALA A 216 0.02 -28.04 -34.73
CA ALA A 216 -1.04 -27.93 -35.72
C ALA A 216 -0.63 -27.11 -36.97
N GLY A 217 0.47 -26.35 -36.91
CA GLY A 217 0.97 -25.52 -38.00
C GLY A 217 1.92 -26.24 -38.95
N ILE A 218 2.35 -27.47 -38.65
CA ILE A 218 3.30 -28.23 -39.47
C ILE A 218 2.52 -29.10 -40.47
N PRO A 219 2.67 -28.90 -41.79
CA PRO A 219 2.00 -29.73 -42.78
C PRO A 219 2.44 -31.20 -42.70
N GLU A 220 1.57 -32.12 -43.13
CA GLU A 220 1.88 -33.55 -43.11
C GLU A 220 3.16 -33.86 -43.91
N GLY A 221 4.07 -34.63 -43.31
CA GLY A 221 5.36 -35.01 -43.90
C GLY A 221 6.48 -33.97 -43.76
N TRP A 222 6.18 -32.76 -43.29
CA TRP A 222 7.19 -31.74 -42.98
C TRP A 222 7.71 -31.93 -41.56
N THR A 223 8.95 -31.52 -41.32
CA THR A 223 9.51 -31.37 -39.98
C THR A 223 9.95 -29.94 -39.76
N ALA A 224 9.64 -29.38 -38.60
CA ALA A 224 10.08 -28.04 -38.22
C ALA A 224 10.55 -28.06 -36.76
N GLU A 225 11.68 -27.40 -36.50
CA GLU A 225 12.26 -27.19 -35.17
C GLU A 225 12.59 -25.71 -35.02
N VAL A 226 12.52 -25.18 -33.79
CA VAL A 226 12.89 -23.81 -33.48
C VAL A 226 13.98 -23.79 -32.43
N ASP A 227 15.01 -22.99 -32.66
CA ASP A 227 16.04 -22.72 -31.67
C ASP A 227 15.44 -21.87 -30.54
N PRO A 228 15.39 -22.36 -29.28
CA PRO A 228 14.76 -21.65 -28.18
C PRO A 228 15.51 -20.38 -27.76
N ASP A 229 16.80 -20.23 -28.11
CA ASP A 229 17.63 -19.10 -27.68
C ASP A 229 17.52 -17.90 -28.63
N ASN A 230 17.35 -18.15 -29.93
CA ASN A 230 17.35 -17.10 -30.95
C ASN A 230 16.15 -17.13 -31.90
N GLY A 231 15.27 -18.12 -31.78
CA GLY A 231 14.06 -18.25 -32.59
C GLY A 231 14.29 -18.74 -34.01
N THR A 232 15.52 -19.08 -34.42
CA THR A 232 15.78 -19.58 -35.78
C THR A 232 14.99 -20.86 -36.03
N VAL A 233 14.20 -20.87 -37.09
CA VAL A 233 13.38 -22.02 -37.47
C VAL A 233 14.10 -22.85 -38.50
N THR A 234 14.27 -24.15 -38.24
CA THR A 234 14.77 -25.13 -39.21
C THR A 234 13.60 -25.91 -39.78
N VAL A 235 13.38 -25.83 -41.10
CA VAL A 235 12.28 -26.53 -41.78
C VAL A 235 12.84 -27.51 -42.81
N THR A 236 12.32 -28.75 -42.81
CA THR A 236 12.62 -29.75 -43.83
C THR A 236 11.33 -30.25 -44.51
N PRO A 237 11.17 -30.04 -45.82
CA PRO A 237 10.05 -30.61 -46.58
C PRO A 237 10.24 -32.10 -46.85
N PRO A 238 9.14 -32.86 -47.05
CA PRO A 238 9.22 -34.27 -47.41
C PRO A 238 9.86 -34.47 -48.79
N ALA A 239 10.34 -35.68 -49.06
CA ALA A 239 11.04 -36.02 -50.30
C ALA A 239 10.18 -35.91 -51.57
N ASP A 240 8.86 -36.03 -51.43
CA ASP A 240 7.87 -35.95 -52.50
C ASP A 240 7.23 -34.56 -52.63
N ALA A 241 7.73 -33.55 -51.89
CA ALA A 241 7.24 -32.18 -51.98
C ALA A 241 7.33 -31.65 -53.42
N THR A 242 6.21 -31.17 -53.96
CA THR A 242 6.15 -30.54 -55.29
C THR A 242 6.62 -29.09 -55.24
N PRO A 243 7.45 -28.61 -56.19
CA PRO A 243 7.87 -27.21 -56.21
C PRO A 243 6.68 -26.23 -56.23
N GLY A 244 6.67 -25.24 -55.33
CA GLY A 244 5.65 -24.20 -55.27
C GLY A 244 4.47 -24.46 -54.33
N THR A 245 4.50 -25.51 -53.50
CA THR A 245 3.58 -25.63 -52.36
C THR A 245 4.04 -24.70 -51.24
N THR A 246 3.21 -23.71 -50.93
CA THR A 246 3.31 -22.80 -49.77
C THR A 246 2.59 -23.37 -48.57
#